data_AF-A0A5C7FB41-F1
#
_entry.id   AF-A0A5C7FB41-F1
#
_cell.length_a   1.000
_cell.length_b   1.000
_cell.length_c   1.000
_cell.angle_alpha   90.00
_cell.angle_beta   90.00
_cell.angle_gamma   90.00
#
_symmetry.space_group_name_H-M   'P 1'
#
loop_
_entity.id
_entity.type
_entity.pdbx_description
1 polymer ?
#
loop_
_entity_poly.entity_id
_entity_poly.type
_entity_poly.pdbx_seq_one_letter_code
_entity_poly.pdbx_strand_id
1 'polypeptide(L)'
;MNCKQFNNISLEEVLLSLGHLPTKQNEKEAWYLNPFANESQASFKINKRINYWYLFSEGIGGTNTDFMKKYLNASVNEVLVWAEDQNFSSFQKQNIPDQKFENPSKNYEILDVNEIQHPALLEYLRERKIGNQTQFLHEIRYRMNDKNYFGIGFENDSGGYEIRNKYSKICLGKKGVSTIKNGSVSLRIFEGFFDFISFKNVENFLEKEPSDYIILNSVSMIHNIKNSLGNYENIELYFDNDEAGNLAVEMIKNENKNAEDCRVLYSDFKDLNDWMIHKNPSPERQVKQRRR
;
A
#
# COMPACT_ATOMS: atom_id res chain seq x y z
N MET A 1 31.82 0.92 13.54
CA MET A 1 30.68 0.33 12.83
C MET A 1 30.22 1.30 11.74
N ASN A 2 29.83 0.79 10.56
CA ASN A 2 29.23 1.61 9.48
C ASN A 2 27.74 1.27 9.29
N CYS A 3 26.99 2.06 8.51
CA CYS A 3 25.55 1.87 8.31
C CYS A 3 25.19 0.48 7.77
N LYS A 4 26.03 -0.09 6.89
CA LYS A 4 25.78 -1.43 6.33
C LYS A 4 25.88 -2.50 7.42
N GLN A 5 26.89 -2.40 8.28
CA GLN A 5 27.05 -3.29 9.44
C GLN A 5 25.90 -3.11 10.43
N PHE A 6 25.53 -1.86 10.76
CA PHE A 6 24.45 -1.58 11.70
C PHE A 6 23.09 -2.08 11.20
N ASN A 7 22.82 -1.94 9.89
CA ASN A 7 21.58 -2.40 9.26
C ASN A 7 21.48 -3.93 9.15
N ASN A 8 22.56 -4.68 9.40
CA ASN A 8 22.53 -6.14 9.47
C ASN A 8 22.23 -6.68 10.87
N ILE A 9 22.26 -5.84 11.91
CA ILE A 9 21.86 -6.22 13.27
C ILE A 9 20.35 -6.40 13.29
N SER A 10 19.84 -7.44 13.93
CA SER A 10 18.39 -7.62 14.06
C SER A 10 17.74 -6.38 14.68
N LEU A 11 16.79 -5.76 13.98
CA LEU A 11 16.06 -4.60 14.50
C LEU A 11 15.26 -4.96 15.75
N GLU A 12 14.87 -6.23 15.92
CA GLU A 12 14.26 -6.71 17.16
C GLU A 12 15.23 -6.62 18.35
N GLU A 13 16.52 -6.85 18.10
CA GLU A 13 17.56 -6.71 19.11
C GLU A 13 17.80 -5.23 19.48
N VAL A 14 17.78 -4.34 18.48
CA VAL A 14 17.86 -2.89 18.68
C VAL A 14 16.64 -2.37 19.45
N LEU A 15 15.43 -2.83 19.11
CA LEU A 15 14.22 -2.46 19.85
C LEU A 15 14.23 -2.96 21.28
N LEU A 16 14.69 -4.20 21.50
CA LEU A 16 14.83 -4.78 22.83
C LEU A 16 15.82 -4.00 23.69
N SER A 17 16.97 -3.56 23.13
CA SER A 17 17.94 -2.75 23.89
C SER A 17 17.40 -1.37 24.29
N LEU A 18 16.42 -0.86 23.54
CA LEU A 18 15.68 0.36 23.83
C LEU A 18 14.44 0.13 24.72
N GLY A 19 14.19 -1.11 25.15
CA GLY A 19 13.08 -1.46 26.04
C GLY A 19 11.74 -1.70 25.36
N HIS A 20 11.70 -1.81 24.03
CA HIS A 20 10.48 -2.13 23.28
C HIS A 20 10.31 -3.64 23.15
N LEU A 21 9.14 -4.14 23.54
CA LEU A 21 8.77 -5.54 23.38
C LEU A 21 7.67 -5.70 22.32
N PRO A 22 7.69 -6.79 21.54
CA PRO A 22 6.66 -7.02 20.54
C PRO A 22 5.31 -7.29 21.21
N THR A 23 4.26 -6.68 20.67
CA THR A 23 2.87 -6.96 21.05
C THR A 23 2.36 -8.25 20.40
N LYS A 24 2.88 -8.58 19.21
CA LYS A 24 2.59 -9.83 18.49
C LYS A 24 3.76 -10.18 17.58
N GLN A 25 4.11 -11.45 17.46
CA GLN A 25 5.15 -11.88 16.52
C GLN A 25 4.93 -13.29 15.98
N ASN A 26 5.55 -13.57 14.84
CA ASN A 26 5.73 -14.90 14.25
C ASN A 26 7.12 -14.97 13.57
N GLU A 27 7.41 -16.04 12.82
CA GLU A 27 8.70 -16.21 12.14
C GLU A 27 9.02 -15.15 11.07
N LYS A 28 8.01 -14.51 10.48
CA LYS A 28 8.16 -13.57 9.37
C LYS A 28 8.14 -12.11 9.81
N GLU A 29 7.36 -11.80 10.84
CA GLU A 29 7.09 -10.42 11.24
C GLU A 29 6.87 -10.29 12.75
N ALA A 30 7.14 -9.09 13.26
CA ALA A 30 6.82 -8.67 14.60
C ALA A 30 6.14 -7.31 14.59
N TRP A 31 5.19 -7.12 15.50
CA TRP A 31 4.41 -5.91 15.68
C TRP A 31 4.72 -5.33 17.05
N TYR A 32 4.84 -4.01 17.11
CA TYR A 32 5.19 -3.22 18.28
C TYR A 32 4.24 -2.03 18.37
N LEU A 33 4.13 -1.47 19.58
CA LEU A 33 3.63 -0.10 19.71
C LEU A 33 4.63 0.86 19.05
N ASN A 34 4.15 2.01 18.61
CA ASN A 34 4.90 3.07 17.94
C ASN A 34 6.04 3.52 18.88
N PRO A 35 7.31 3.29 18.51
CA PRO A 35 8.42 3.66 19.35
C PRO A 35 8.60 5.19 19.47
N PHE A 36 7.99 5.97 18.58
CA PHE A 36 8.17 7.43 18.50
C PHE A 36 7.08 8.24 19.22
N ALA A 37 5.94 7.63 19.54
CA ALA A 37 4.80 8.29 20.18
C ALA A 37 3.95 7.32 20.98
N ASN A 38 3.19 7.81 21.95
CA ASN A 38 2.27 6.97 22.71
C ASN A 38 1.10 6.50 21.82
N GLU A 39 0.90 5.19 21.76
CA GLU A 39 -0.26 4.57 21.11
C GLU A 39 -0.79 3.39 21.92
N SER A 40 -2.08 3.06 21.72
CA SER A 40 -2.75 1.93 22.38
C SER A 40 -2.89 0.68 21.50
N GLN A 41 -2.72 0.82 20.18
CA GLN A 41 -2.78 -0.28 19.22
C GLN A 41 -1.51 -0.32 18.38
N ALA A 42 -0.93 -1.51 18.21
CA ALA A 42 0.33 -1.70 17.53
C ALA A 42 0.25 -1.33 16.04
N SER A 43 1.00 -0.30 15.65
CA SER A 43 1.10 0.16 14.27
C SER A 43 2.52 0.03 13.68
N PHE A 44 3.52 -0.33 14.50
CA PHE A 44 4.90 -0.51 14.05
C PHE A 44 5.18 -1.98 13.72
N LYS A 45 5.54 -2.27 12.47
CA LYS A 45 5.78 -3.63 11.97
C LYS A 45 7.22 -3.80 11.51
N ILE A 46 7.85 -4.88 11.95
CA ILE A 46 9.14 -5.36 11.45
C ILE A 46 8.93 -6.55 10.52
N ASN A 47 9.58 -6.52 9.36
CA ASN A 47 9.80 -7.70 8.54
C ASN A 47 11.16 -8.33 8.90
N LYS A 48 11.11 -9.48 9.56
CA LYS A 48 12.31 -10.15 10.10
C LYS A 48 13.26 -10.65 9.01
N ARG A 49 12.75 -10.94 7.81
CA ARG A 49 13.55 -11.49 6.71
C ARG A 49 14.46 -10.46 6.05
N ILE A 50 13.97 -9.24 5.91
CA ILE A 50 14.70 -8.14 5.26
C ILE A 50 15.21 -7.09 6.24
N ASN A 51 14.97 -7.31 7.54
CA ASN A 51 15.35 -6.43 8.63
C ASN A 51 14.95 -4.96 8.40
N TYR A 52 13.67 -4.78 8.07
CA TYR A 52 13.11 -3.48 7.68
C TYR A 52 11.83 -3.22 8.47
N TRP A 53 11.64 -1.99 8.92
CA TRP A 53 10.45 -1.59 9.66
C TRP A 53 9.53 -0.70 8.84
N TYR A 54 8.26 -0.72 9.21
CA TYR A 54 7.23 0.17 8.67
C TYR A 54 6.26 0.56 9.78
N LEU A 55 6.03 1.85 9.92
CA LEU A 55 5.06 2.43 10.83
C LEU A 55 3.80 2.78 10.04
N PHE A 56 2.73 2.03 10.27
CA PHE A 56 1.47 2.18 9.53
C PHE A 56 0.74 3.49 9.85
N SER A 57 0.85 3.98 11.08
CA SER A 57 0.19 5.23 11.52
C SER A 57 0.75 6.48 10.84
N GLU A 58 2.03 6.49 10.48
CA GLU A 58 2.68 7.64 9.82
C GLU A 58 3.07 7.36 8.35
N GLY A 59 2.92 6.12 7.88
CA GLY A 59 3.26 5.74 6.51
C GLY A 59 4.76 5.79 6.18
N ILE A 60 5.62 5.67 7.19
CA ILE A 60 7.08 5.74 7.06
C ILE A 60 7.72 4.39 7.36
N GLY A 61 8.91 4.15 6.83
CA GLY A 61 9.67 2.92 7.08
C GLY A 61 11.14 3.11 6.79
N GLY A 62 11.95 2.12 7.16
CA GLY A 62 13.38 2.21 6.96
C GLY A 62 14.19 1.04 7.48
N THR A 63 15.50 1.23 7.42
CA THR A 63 16.52 0.38 8.04
C THR A 63 16.72 0.74 9.52
N ASN A 64 17.59 0.03 10.23
CA ASN A 64 17.99 0.36 11.60
C ASN A 64 18.53 1.79 11.70
N THR A 65 19.32 2.22 10.71
CA THR A 65 19.87 3.59 10.68
C THR A 65 18.74 4.61 10.61
N ASP A 66 17.74 4.39 9.75
CA ASP A 66 16.59 5.30 9.60
C ASP A 66 15.73 5.33 10.87
N PHE A 67 15.55 4.17 11.51
CA PHE A 67 14.87 4.06 12.79
C PHE A 67 15.58 4.92 13.85
N MET A 68 16.87 4.70 14.07
CA MET A 68 17.63 5.36 15.13
C MET A 68 17.78 6.86 14.90
N LYS A 69 17.92 7.30 13.64
CA LYS A 69 17.91 8.73 13.30
C LYS A 69 16.63 9.40 13.78
N LYS A 70 15.47 8.77 13.54
CA LYS A 70 14.18 9.30 14.00
C LYS A 70 14.02 9.15 15.52
N TYR A 71 14.43 8.01 16.08
CA TYR A 71 14.27 7.69 17.50
C TYR A 71 15.08 8.61 18.42
N LEU A 72 16.34 8.89 18.07
CA LEU A 72 17.23 9.77 18.82
C LEU A 72 17.20 11.23 18.34
N ASN A 73 16.50 11.51 17.23
CA ASN A 73 16.58 12.78 16.51
C ASN A 73 18.05 13.21 16.24
N ALA A 74 18.84 12.28 15.71
CA ALA A 74 20.29 12.39 15.62
C ALA A 74 20.82 12.20 14.18
N SER A 75 22.04 12.65 13.94
CA SER A 75 22.77 12.41 12.69
C SER A 75 23.21 10.95 12.57
N VAL A 76 23.57 10.54 11.35
CA VAL A 76 24.08 9.17 11.09
C VAL A 76 25.32 8.86 11.94
N ASN A 77 26.23 9.83 12.12
CA ASN A 77 27.45 9.61 12.90
C ASN A 77 27.13 9.35 14.37
N GLU A 78 26.21 10.12 14.96
CA GLU A 78 25.80 9.94 16.36
C GLU A 78 25.10 8.58 16.56
N VAL A 79 24.28 8.16 15.60
CA VAL A 79 23.66 6.83 15.61
C VAL A 79 24.72 5.72 15.59
N LEU A 80 25.76 5.85 14.76
CA LEU A 80 26.82 4.85 14.68
C LEU A 80 27.68 4.80 15.94
N VAL A 81 27.97 5.95 16.56
CA VAL A 81 28.66 6.01 17.86
C VAL A 81 27.81 5.32 18.93
N TRP A 82 26.53 5.65 19.05
CA TRP A 82 25.62 5.00 20.00
C TRP A 82 25.61 3.47 19.81
N ALA A 83 25.60 3.03 18.55
CA ALA A 83 25.48 1.63 18.21
C ALA A 83 26.79 0.84 18.41
N GLU A 84 27.96 1.50 18.37
CA GLU A 84 29.25 0.91 18.77
C GLU A 84 29.34 0.64 20.28
N ASP A 85 28.67 1.47 21.08
CA ASP A 85 28.63 1.33 22.53
C ASP A 85 27.65 0.25 23.01
N GLN A 86 26.84 -0.33 22.11
CA GLN A 86 25.90 -1.40 22.43
C GLN A 86 26.53 -2.79 22.30
N ASN A 87 26.32 -3.66 23.28
CA ASN A 87 26.73 -5.06 23.24
C ASN A 87 25.69 -5.93 22.51
N PHE A 88 25.54 -5.76 21.19
CA PHE A 88 24.67 -6.63 20.39
C PHE A 88 25.28 -8.04 20.26
N SER A 89 24.47 -9.05 20.55
CA SER A 89 24.73 -10.50 20.51
C SER A 89 25.25 -10.96 19.13
N SER A 90 24.91 -10.22 18.08
CA SER A 90 25.34 -10.46 16.69
C SER A 90 26.81 -10.11 16.42
N PHE A 91 27.56 -9.54 17.38
CA PHE A 91 28.99 -9.24 17.23
C PHE A 91 29.96 -10.35 17.67
N GLN A 92 29.48 -11.50 18.16
CA GLN A 92 30.35 -12.65 18.41
C GLN A 92 30.38 -13.61 17.21
N LYS A 93 31.39 -13.38 16.34
CA LYS A 93 31.89 -14.26 15.26
C LYS A 93 30.91 -14.56 14.11
N GLN A 94 31.24 -14.06 12.91
CA GLN A 94 31.82 -14.88 11.84
C GLN A 94 32.29 -13.99 10.68
N ASN A 95 33.54 -14.20 10.24
CA ASN A 95 33.96 -13.86 8.88
C ASN A 95 33.13 -14.74 7.94
N ILE A 96 32.09 -14.17 7.35
CA ILE A 96 31.35 -14.81 6.25
C ILE A 96 32.00 -14.31 4.96
N PRO A 97 32.51 -15.19 4.07
CA PRO A 97 33.00 -14.77 2.76
C PRO A 97 31.88 -14.04 2.02
N ASP A 98 32.22 -13.04 1.21
CA ASP A 98 31.32 -12.33 0.30
C ASP A 98 30.46 -13.33 -0.50
N GLN A 99 29.30 -13.71 0.04
CA GLN A 99 28.25 -14.33 -0.72
C GLN A 99 27.65 -13.20 -1.55
N LYS A 100 27.90 -13.28 -2.85
CA LYS A 100 27.12 -12.55 -3.85
C LYS A 100 25.65 -12.64 -3.42
N PHE A 101 25.05 -11.49 -3.17
CA PHE A 101 23.62 -11.37 -2.93
C PHE A 101 22.90 -11.91 -4.17
N GLU A 102 22.58 -13.19 -4.17
CA GLU A 102 21.58 -13.73 -5.07
C GLU A 102 20.25 -13.08 -4.68
N ASN A 103 19.59 -12.47 -5.67
CA ASN A 103 18.24 -11.94 -5.52
C ASN A 103 17.39 -12.96 -4.74
N PRO A 104 16.63 -12.54 -3.71
CA PRO A 104 15.82 -13.48 -2.94
C PRO A 104 14.94 -14.24 -3.94
N SER A 105 15.14 -15.56 -3.97
CA SER A 105 14.35 -16.45 -4.82
C SER A 105 12.87 -16.10 -4.64
N LYS A 106 12.16 -15.88 -5.74
CA LYS A 106 10.73 -15.56 -5.69
C LYS A 106 10.04 -16.69 -4.92
N ASN A 107 9.49 -16.40 -3.74
CA ASN A 107 8.73 -17.35 -2.92
C ASN A 107 7.35 -17.70 -3.53
N TYR A 108 7.14 -17.30 -4.78
CA TYR A 108 5.91 -17.50 -5.53
C TYR A 108 6.22 -17.67 -7.02
N GLU A 109 5.29 -18.30 -7.73
CA GLU A 109 5.30 -18.48 -9.18
C GLU A 109 3.92 -18.11 -9.71
N ILE A 110 3.87 -17.27 -10.76
CA ILE A 110 2.62 -17.04 -11.50
C ILE A 110 2.49 -18.20 -12.47
N LEU A 111 1.40 -18.95 -12.33
CA LEU A 111 1.11 -20.12 -13.16
C LEU A 111 0.34 -19.72 -14.41
N ASP A 112 -0.59 -18.76 -14.27
CA ASP A 112 -1.48 -18.38 -15.35
C ASP A 112 -2.10 -16.98 -15.13
N VAL A 113 -2.42 -16.31 -16.23
CA VAL A 113 -3.05 -14.98 -16.28
C VAL A 113 -4.18 -15.03 -17.31
N ASN A 114 -5.42 -15.08 -16.84
CA ASN A 114 -6.60 -15.24 -17.70
C ASN A 114 -7.61 -14.12 -17.49
N GLU A 115 -8.64 -14.09 -18.34
CA GLU A 115 -9.90 -13.44 -18.01
C GLU A 115 -10.54 -14.09 -16.77
N ILE A 116 -11.32 -13.31 -16.03
CA ILE A 116 -11.97 -13.81 -14.81
C ILE A 116 -13.05 -14.82 -15.16
N GLN A 117 -12.86 -16.06 -14.73
CA GLN A 117 -13.80 -17.16 -15.00
C GLN A 117 -14.18 -17.93 -13.74
N HIS A 118 -13.32 -17.92 -12.70
CA HIS A 118 -13.53 -18.69 -11.50
C HIS A 118 -14.80 -18.21 -10.75
N PRO A 119 -15.78 -19.08 -10.47
CA PRO A 119 -17.07 -18.68 -9.89
C PRO A 119 -16.94 -17.91 -8.57
N ALA A 120 -16.00 -18.31 -7.70
CA ALA A 120 -15.75 -17.59 -6.44
C ALA A 120 -15.21 -16.16 -6.63
N LEU A 121 -14.45 -15.90 -7.70
CA LEU A 121 -13.99 -14.53 -8.00
C LEU A 121 -15.13 -13.69 -8.58
N LEU A 122 -15.93 -14.26 -9.49
CA LEU A 122 -17.13 -13.61 -10.02
C LEU A 122 -18.13 -13.27 -8.91
N GLU A 123 -18.37 -14.20 -7.99
CA GLU A 123 -19.21 -13.97 -6.82
C GLU A 123 -18.64 -12.87 -5.94
N TYR A 124 -17.34 -12.88 -5.66
CA TYR A 124 -16.69 -11.85 -4.87
C TYR A 124 -16.79 -10.46 -5.54
N LEU A 125 -16.61 -10.36 -6.86
CA LEU A 125 -16.82 -9.10 -7.61
C LEU A 125 -18.28 -8.63 -7.54
N ARG A 126 -19.24 -9.55 -7.57
CA ARG A 126 -20.67 -9.25 -7.41
C ARG A 126 -21.00 -8.77 -6.01
N GLU A 127 -20.49 -9.42 -4.97
CA GLU A 127 -20.60 -8.97 -3.56
C GLU A 127 -20.06 -7.54 -3.41
N ARG A 128 -18.94 -7.28 -4.10
CA ARG A 128 -18.23 -5.99 -4.10
C ARG A 128 -18.80 -4.95 -5.08
N LYS A 129 -19.89 -5.28 -5.78
CA LYS A 129 -20.57 -4.42 -6.78
C LYS A 129 -19.68 -3.92 -7.92
N ILE A 130 -18.67 -4.70 -8.31
CA ILE A 130 -17.68 -4.35 -9.36
C ILE A 130 -17.63 -5.34 -10.55
N GLY A 131 -18.60 -6.26 -10.64
CA GLY A 131 -18.61 -7.31 -11.67
C GLY A 131 -18.72 -6.86 -13.13
N ASN A 132 -18.98 -5.57 -13.40
CA ASN A 132 -19.20 -5.05 -14.76
C ASN A 132 -17.93 -4.48 -15.41
N GLN A 133 -16.79 -4.50 -14.70
CA GLN A 133 -15.54 -3.85 -15.11
C GLN A 133 -14.40 -4.86 -15.25
N THR A 134 -14.72 -6.08 -15.68
CA THR A 134 -13.77 -7.19 -15.77
C THR A 134 -12.67 -6.93 -16.81
N GLN A 135 -12.86 -6.00 -17.74
CA GLN A 135 -11.83 -5.64 -18.73
C GLN A 135 -10.56 -5.05 -18.13
N PHE A 136 -10.61 -4.57 -16.88
CA PHE A 136 -9.43 -4.06 -16.17
C PHE A 136 -8.76 -5.11 -15.28
N LEU A 137 -9.31 -6.32 -15.22
CA LEU A 137 -9.00 -7.29 -14.19
C LEU A 137 -8.63 -8.64 -14.80
N HIS A 138 -7.72 -9.34 -14.13
CA HIS A 138 -7.29 -10.68 -14.54
C HIS A 138 -7.58 -11.69 -13.44
N GLU A 139 -7.88 -12.93 -13.79
CA GLU A 139 -7.72 -14.06 -12.88
C GLU A 139 -6.26 -14.51 -12.91
N ILE A 140 -5.58 -14.33 -11.79
CA ILE A 140 -4.19 -14.74 -11.62
C ILE A 140 -4.17 -16.03 -10.82
N ARG A 141 -3.61 -17.09 -11.38
CA ARG A 141 -3.30 -18.33 -10.68
C ARG A 141 -1.84 -18.34 -10.31
N TYR A 142 -1.53 -18.60 -9.04
CA TYR A 142 -0.16 -18.54 -8.55
C TYR A 142 0.11 -19.60 -7.50
N ARG A 143 1.35 -20.06 -7.42
CA ARG A 143 1.84 -20.94 -6.37
C ARG A 143 2.64 -20.14 -5.36
N MET A 144 2.44 -20.33 -4.07
CA MET A 144 3.20 -19.68 -3.00
C MET A 144 3.37 -20.64 -1.81
N ASN A 145 4.62 -20.88 -1.40
CA ASN A 145 4.95 -21.90 -0.38
C ASN A 145 4.30 -23.27 -0.72
N ASP A 146 4.50 -23.75 -1.95
CA ASP A 146 4.01 -25.03 -2.47
C ASP A 146 2.48 -25.24 -2.49
N LYS A 147 1.71 -24.18 -2.26
CA LYS A 147 0.26 -24.18 -2.38
C LYS A 147 -0.20 -23.33 -3.55
N ASN A 148 -1.19 -23.81 -4.28
CA ASN A 148 -1.82 -23.08 -5.38
C ASN A 148 -2.94 -22.20 -4.86
N TYR A 149 -2.99 -20.98 -5.39
CA TYR A 149 -3.96 -19.95 -5.07
C TYR A 149 -4.44 -19.30 -6.36
N PHE A 150 -5.53 -18.53 -6.25
CA PHE A 150 -6.02 -17.67 -7.30
C PHE A 150 -6.58 -16.38 -6.71
N GLY A 151 -6.63 -15.33 -7.51
CA GLY A 151 -7.18 -14.04 -7.11
C GLY A 151 -7.42 -13.13 -8.30
N ILE A 152 -8.13 -12.04 -8.04
CA ILE A 152 -8.29 -10.95 -8.99
C ILE A 152 -6.99 -10.15 -9.00
N GLY A 153 -6.33 -10.07 -10.14
CA GLY A 153 -5.14 -9.29 -10.38
C GLY A 153 -5.45 -7.96 -11.06
N PHE A 154 -4.74 -6.93 -10.64
CA PHE A 154 -4.66 -5.64 -11.29
C PHE A 154 -3.18 -5.31 -11.55
N GLU A 155 -2.82 -5.11 -12.81
CA GLU A 155 -1.44 -4.87 -13.21
C GLU A 155 -0.98 -3.47 -12.80
N ASN A 156 0.30 -3.35 -12.43
CA ASN A 156 0.96 -2.08 -12.11
C ASN A 156 2.07 -1.75 -13.10
N ASP A 157 2.50 -0.49 -13.13
CA ASP A 157 3.47 0.02 -14.09
C ASP A 157 4.87 -0.61 -13.95
N SER A 158 5.11 -1.35 -12.86
CA SER A 158 6.34 -2.10 -12.61
C SER A 158 6.27 -3.55 -13.08
N GLY A 159 5.20 -3.97 -13.78
CA GLY A 159 4.97 -5.33 -14.22
C GLY A 159 4.64 -6.31 -13.08
N GLY A 160 4.21 -5.79 -11.94
CA GLY A 160 3.66 -6.57 -10.83
C GLY A 160 2.14 -6.58 -10.86
N TYR A 161 1.54 -7.47 -10.08
CA TYR A 161 0.08 -7.56 -9.92
C TYR A 161 -0.31 -7.35 -8.47
N GLU A 162 -1.24 -6.43 -8.24
CA GLU A 162 -1.99 -6.38 -6.99
C GLU A 162 -3.08 -7.46 -7.04
N ILE A 163 -3.01 -8.40 -6.10
CA ILE A 163 -3.94 -9.53 -6.03
C ILE A 163 -4.91 -9.30 -4.87
N ARG A 164 -6.21 -9.50 -5.14
CA ARG A 164 -7.25 -9.50 -4.13
C ARG A 164 -8.19 -10.69 -4.30
N ASN A 165 -8.54 -11.31 -3.19
CA ASN A 165 -9.69 -12.20 -3.09
C ASN A 165 -10.43 -11.92 -1.76
N LYS A 166 -11.41 -12.74 -1.40
CA LYS A 166 -12.19 -12.58 -0.17
C LYS A 166 -11.34 -12.60 1.10
N TYR A 167 -10.18 -13.26 1.06
CA TYR A 167 -9.36 -13.58 2.23
C TYR A 167 -8.03 -12.81 2.28
N SER A 168 -7.52 -12.33 1.15
CA SER A 168 -6.21 -11.71 1.07
C SER A 168 -6.13 -10.53 0.10
N LYS A 169 -5.22 -9.60 0.44
CA LYS A 169 -4.67 -8.56 -0.42
C LYS A 169 -3.15 -8.72 -0.41
N ILE A 170 -2.55 -9.02 -1.55
CA ILE A 170 -1.10 -9.19 -1.69
C ILE A 170 -0.62 -8.53 -2.98
N CYS A 171 0.70 -8.37 -3.12
CA CYS A 171 1.32 -7.98 -4.38
C CYS A 171 2.22 -9.13 -4.85
N LEU A 172 2.10 -9.52 -6.12
CA LEU A 172 3.00 -10.44 -6.80
C LEU A 172 3.88 -9.63 -7.74
N GLY A 173 5.16 -9.56 -7.44
CA GLY A 173 6.13 -8.81 -8.24
C GLY A 173 6.55 -7.53 -7.54
N LYS A 174 7.01 -6.56 -8.33
CA LYS A 174 7.40 -5.26 -7.80
C LYS A 174 6.13 -4.45 -7.56
N LYS A 175 5.97 -3.95 -6.33
CA LYS A 175 4.88 -3.04 -5.97
C LYS A 175 5.09 -1.69 -6.65
N GLY A 176 4.02 -1.13 -7.19
CA GLY A 176 4.05 0.15 -7.89
C GLY A 176 2.65 0.71 -8.04
N VAL A 177 2.59 1.93 -8.57
CA VAL A 177 1.33 2.54 -9.00
C VAL A 177 0.91 1.94 -10.34
N SER A 178 -0.37 2.06 -10.68
CA SER A 178 -0.89 1.78 -12.01
C SER A 178 -1.38 3.07 -12.63
N THR A 179 -0.99 3.34 -13.88
CA THR A 179 -1.37 4.56 -14.60
C THR A 179 -2.19 4.23 -15.84
N ILE A 180 -3.28 4.97 -16.05
CA ILE A 180 -4.07 4.92 -17.29
C ILE A 180 -4.09 6.33 -17.89
N LYS A 181 -3.46 6.48 -19.06
CA LYS A 181 -3.35 7.77 -19.75
C LYS A 181 -4.34 7.86 -20.91
N ASN A 182 -5.25 8.81 -20.83
CA ASN A 182 -6.18 9.19 -21.89
C ASN A 182 -5.77 10.50 -22.57
N GLY A 183 -4.66 11.12 -22.12
CA GLY A 183 -4.20 12.41 -22.65
C GLY A 183 -5.06 13.57 -22.16
N SER A 184 -5.67 13.43 -20.97
CA SER A 184 -6.48 14.48 -20.35
C SER A 184 -5.62 15.44 -19.53
N VAL A 185 -6.06 16.68 -19.42
CA VAL A 185 -5.51 17.67 -18.47
C VAL A 185 -6.03 17.45 -17.03
N SER A 186 -7.00 16.56 -16.85
CA SER A 186 -7.53 16.15 -15.56
C SER A 186 -6.96 14.80 -15.12
N LEU A 187 -6.77 14.64 -13.82
CA LEU A 187 -6.27 13.41 -13.18
C LEU A 187 -7.19 12.98 -12.04
N ARG A 188 -7.48 11.69 -11.94
CA ARG A 188 -8.16 11.08 -10.78
C ARG A 188 -7.23 10.09 -10.09
N ILE A 189 -7.04 10.25 -8.78
CA ILE A 189 -6.12 9.42 -7.99
C ILE A 189 -6.92 8.57 -7.00
N PHE A 190 -6.64 7.26 -7.00
CA PHE A 190 -7.30 6.28 -6.14
C PHE A 190 -6.28 5.61 -5.21
N GLU A 191 -6.67 5.34 -3.97
CA GLU A 191 -5.80 4.61 -3.04
C GLU A 191 -5.63 3.14 -3.43
N GLY A 192 -6.74 2.48 -3.77
CA GLY A 192 -6.77 1.07 -4.17
C GLY A 192 -7.45 0.87 -5.51
N PHE A 193 -7.10 -0.23 -6.19
CA PHE A 193 -7.73 -0.54 -7.47
C PHE A 193 -9.21 -0.90 -7.35
N PHE A 194 -9.68 -1.39 -6.19
CA PHE A 194 -11.11 -1.63 -5.99
C PHE A 194 -11.91 -0.32 -6.00
N ASP A 195 -11.37 0.76 -5.46
CA ASP A 195 -11.99 2.09 -5.49
C ASP A 195 -12.01 2.63 -6.92
N PHE A 196 -10.91 2.50 -7.64
CA PHE A 196 -10.88 2.81 -9.08
C PHE A 196 -11.96 2.06 -9.86
N ILE A 197 -12.07 0.74 -9.69
CA ILE A 197 -13.08 -0.06 -10.38
C ILE A 197 -14.50 0.35 -9.95
N SER A 198 -14.69 0.67 -8.68
CA SER A 198 -15.95 1.19 -8.15
C SER A 198 -16.33 2.50 -8.82
N PHE A 199 -15.36 3.40 -8.97
CA PHE A 199 -15.52 4.66 -9.67
C PHE A 199 -15.94 4.46 -11.13
N LYS A 200 -15.34 3.51 -11.85
CA LYS A 200 -15.71 3.22 -13.24
C LYS A 200 -17.19 2.82 -13.42
N ASN A 201 -17.83 2.26 -12.39
CA ASN A 201 -19.27 1.99 -12.43
C ASN A 201 -20.14 3.23 -12.30
N VAL A 202 -19.61 4.28 -11.67
CA VAL A 202 -20.36 5.50 -11.36
C VAL A 202 -19.97 6.70 -12.20
N GLU A 203 -18.85 6.63 -12.89
CA GLU A 203 -18.28 7.75 -13.65
C GLU A 203 -19.28 8.39 -14.63
N ASN A 204 -19.99 7.57 -15.40
CA ASN A 204 -21.00 8.05 -16.34
C ASN A 204 -22.20 8.69 -15.63
N PHE A 205 -22.60 8.18 -14.45
CA PHE A 205 -23.70 8.78 -13.68
C PHE A 205 -23.28 10.11 -13.05
N LEU A 206 -22.01 10.23 -12.67
CA LEU A 206 -21.43 11.44 -12.11
C LEU A 206 -21.12 12.50 -13.18
N GLU A 207 -21.45 12.24 -14.45
CA GLU A 207 -21.21 13.14 -15.58
C GLU A 207 -19.74 13.61 -15.65
N LYS A 208 -18.82 12.69 -15.33
CA LYS A 208 -17.39 13.00 -15.25
C LYS A 208 -16.76 12.96 -16.64
N GLU A 209 -16.06 14.03 -16.97
CA GLU A 209 -15.26 14.12 -18.20
C GLU A 209 -14.10 13.10 -18.20
N PRO A 210 -13.60 12.68 -19.39
CA PRO A 210 -12.44 11.81 -19.50
C PRO A 210 -11.22 12.37 -18.74
N SER A 211 -10.56 11.51 -17.99
CA SER A 211 -9.41 11.85 -17.14
C SER A 211 -8.29 10.83 -17.33
N ASP A 212 -7.07 11.23 -17.03
CA ASP A 212 -6.03 10.27 -16.68
C ASP A 212 -6.31 9.69 -15.29
N TYR A 213 -5.78 8.52 -15.00
CA TYR A 213 -5.96 7.85 -13.71
C TYR A 213 -4.63 7.38 -13.15
N ILE A 214 -4.48 7.55 -11.84
CA ILE A 214 -3.41 6.93 -11.06
C ILE A 214 -4.05 6.12 -9.94
N ILE A 215 -3.66 4.86 -9.85
CA ILE A 215 -4.04 3.96 -8.76
C ILE A 215 -2.79 3.73 -7.93
N LEU A 216 -2.79 4.18 -6.68
CA LEU A 216 -1.64 4.06 -5.79
C LEU A 216 -1.35 2.61 -5.42
N ASN A 217 -2.38 1.76 -5.39
CA ASN A 217 -2.38 0.38 -4.88
C ASN A 217 -2.08 0.26 -3.37
N SER A 218 -1.60 1.34 -2.75
CA SER A 218 -1.28 1.51 -1.35
C SER A 218 -0.85 2.96 -1.12
N VAL A 219 -1.28 3.62 -0.03
CA VAL A 219 -0.83 4.98 0.33
C VAL A 219 0.70 5.09 0.36
N SER A 220 1.39 4.02 0.73
CA SER A 220 2.87 3.93 0.70
C SER A 220 3.50 4.32 -0.65
N MET A 221 2.77 4.24 -1.78
CA MET A 221 3.28 4.56 -3.12
C MET A 221 3.13 6.04 -3.50
N ILE A 222 2.56 6.87 -2.63
CA ILE A 222 2.30 8.30 -2.92
C ILE A 222 3.56 9.08 -3.32
N HIS A 223 4.72 8.73 -2.75
CA HIS A 223 5.99 9.37 -3.07
C HIS A 223 6.43 9.13 -4.53
N ASN A 224 5.96 8.06 -5.17
CA ASN A 224 6.29 7.74 -6.56
C ASN A 224 5.64 8.70 -7.56
N ILE A 225 4.57 9.38 -7.16
CA ILE A 225 3.75 10.19 -8.09
C ILE A 225 3.94 11.69 -7.91
N LYS A 226 4.54 12.15 -6.81
CA LYS A 226 4.68 13.59 -6.48
C LYS A 226 5.20 14.44 -7.63
N ASN A 227 6.29 13.99 -8.28
CA ASN A 227 6.93 14.74 -9.36
C ASN A 227 6.15 14.72 -10.68
N SER A 228 5.04 13.97 -10.77
CA SER A 228 4.24 13.82 -11.99
C SER A 228 2.95 14.63 -12.00
N LEU A 229 2.63 15.32 -10.89
CA LEU A 229 1.34 16.01 -10.70
C LEU A 229 1.27 17.42 -11.29
N GLY A 230 2.42 18.04 -11.55
CA GLY A 230 2.49 19.45 -11.96
C GLY A 230 1.93 19.74 -13.36
N ASN A 231 1.70 18.72 -14.18
CA ASN A 231 1.19 18.87 -15.55
C ASN A 231 -0.34 18.84 -15.64
N TYR A 232 -1.04 18.55 -14.54
CA TYR A 232 -2.50 18.42 -14.52
C TYR A 232 -3.14 19.69 -13.97
N GLU A 233 -4.16 20.17 -14.67
CA GLU A 233 -4.92 21.36 -14.31
C GLU A 233 -5.90 21.08 -13.17
N ASN A 234 -6.54 19.90 -13.22
CA ASN A 234 -7.51 19.44 -12.23
C ASN A 234 -7.10 18.08 -11.68
N ILE A 235 -7.11 17.92 -10.36
CA ILE A 235 -6.80 16.64 -9.70
C ILE A 235 -7.94 16.31 -8.73
N GLU A 236 -8.55 15.14 -8.89
CA GLU A 236 -9.56 14.63 -7.96
C GLU A 236 -8.99 13.47 -7.13
N LEU A 237 -9.18 13.52 -5.81
CA LEU A 237 -8.65 12.54 -4.87
C LEU A 237 -9.75 11.64 -4.30
N TYR A 238 -9.58 10.34 -4.46
CA TYR A 238 -10.48 9.29 -3.97
C TYR A 238 -9.69 8.33 -3.07
N PHE A 239 -9.43 8.76 -1.83
CA PHE A 239 -8.71 7.98 -0.80
C PHE A 239 -9.65 7.42 0.27
N ASP A 240 -9.13 6.52 1.11
CA ASP A 240 -9.90 6.00 2.24
C ASP A 240 -10.20 7.12 3.26
N ASN A 241 -11.30 6.98 3.99
CA ASN A 241 -11.68 7.84 5.12
C ASN A 241 -10.98 7.37 6.40
N ASP A 242 -9.65 7.37 6.37
CA ASP A 242 -8.79 7.09 7.52
C ASP A 242 -7.62 8.09 7.63
N GLU A 243 -6.78 7.92 8.66
CA GLU A 243 -5.63 8.80 8.88
C GLU A 243 -4.60 8.75 7.74
N ALA A 244 -4.40 7.58 7.12
CA ALA A 244 -3.47 7.46 6.00
C ALA A 244 -4.00 8.19 4.76
N GLY A 245 -5.30 8.10 4.50
CA GLY A 245 -5.99 8.86 3.47
C GLY A 245 -5.95 10.37 3.73
N ASN A 246 -6.12 10.81 4.97
CA ASN A 246 -5.99 12.23 5.36
C ASN A 246 -4.58 12.77 5.05
N LEU A 247 -3.55 12.05 5.48
CA LEU A 247 -2.17 12.42 5.19
C LEU A 247 -1.89 12.42 3.68
N ALA A 248 -2.46 11.46 2.95
CA ALA A 248 -2.32 11.40 1.51
C ALA A 248 -2.95 12.62 0.80
N VAL A 249 -4.14 13.06 1.22
CA VAL A 249 -4.78 14.28 0.69
C VAL A 249 -3.88 15.49 0.93
N GLU A 250 -3.38 15.67 2.15
CA GLU A 250 -2.50 16.80 2.48
C GLU A 250 -1.19 16.77 1.67
N MET A 251 -0.59 15.58 1.51
CA MET A 251 0.60 15.44 0.69
C MET A 251 0.35 15.86 -0.76
N ILE A 252 -0.76 15.47 -1.37
CA ILE A 252 -1.05 15.85 -2.76
C ILE A 252 -1.40 17.34 -2.88
N LYS A 253 -2.21 17.88 -1.97
CA LYS A 253 -2.60 19.31 -1.99
C LYS A 253 -1.39 20.25 -1.81
N ASN A 254 -0.37 19.82 -1.07
CA ASN A 254 0.88 20.54 -0.95
C ASN A 254 1.69 20.60 -2.25
N GLU A 255 1.62 19.55 -3.08
CA GLU A 255 2.30 19.52 -4.39
C GLU A 255 1.47 20.22 -5.49
N ASN A 256 0.14 20.11 -5.45
CA ASN A 256 -0.78 20.77 -6.39
C ASN A 256 -2.01 21.32 -5.67
N LYS A 257 -2.11 22.65 -5.62
CA LYS A 257 -3.20 23.37 -4.93
C LYS A 257 -4.57 23.22 -5.58
N ASN A 258 -4.64 22.78 -6.83
CA ASN A 258 -5.90 22.51 -7.54
C ASN A 258 -6.45 21.11 -7.22
N ALA A 259 -5.79 20.34 -6.35
CA ALA A 259 -6.28 19.03 -5.95
C ALA A 259 -7.53 19.14 -5.05
N GLU A 260 -8.60 18.48 -5.46
CA GLU A 260 -9.88 18.42 -4.77
C GLU A 260 -10.00 17.10 -4.00
N ASP A 261 -10.46 17.19 -2.74
CA ASP A 261 -10.78 16.01 -1.94
C ASP A 261 -12.23 15.58 -2.25
N CYS A 262 -12.38 14.50 -3.02
CA CYS A 262 -13.68 14.01 -3.46
C CYS A 262 -14.33 13.02 -2.48
N ARG A 263 -13.76 12.83 -1.28
CA ARG A 263 -14.33 11.97 -0.23
C ARG A 263 -15.70 12.43 0.26
N VAL A 264 -16.09 13.68 -0.03
CA VAL A 264 -17.46 14.18 0.19
C VAL A 264 -18.53 13.26 -0.41
N LEU A 265 -18.23 12.60 -1.55
CA LEU A 265 -19.14 11.65 -2.22
C LEU A 265 -19.52 10.45 -1.33
N TYR A 266 -18.61 10.05 -0.44
CA TYR A 266 -18.74 8.86 0.41
C TYR A 266 -18.32 9.15 1.86
N SER A 267 -18.60 10.34 2.36
CA SER A 267 -18.19 10.83 3.69
C SER A 267 -18.62 9.93 4.86
N ASP A 268 -19.74 9.21 4.72
CA ASP A 268 -20.25 8.28 5.74
C ASP A 268 -19.70 6.84 5.63
N PHE A 269 -18.75 6.58 4.72
CA PHE A 269 -18.27 5.23 4.38
C PHE A 269 -16.76 5.14 4.48
N LYS A 270 -16.24 3.92 4.65
CA LYS A 270 -14.79 3.71 4.78
C LYS A 270 -14.03 4.14 3.51
N ASP A 271 -14.54 3.74 2.36
CA ASP A 271 -13.91 3.94 1.06
C ASP A 271 -14.99 3.97 -0.04
N LEU A 272 -14.57 4.24 -1.28
CA LEU A 272 -15.50 4.37 -2.40
C LEU A 272 -16.19 3.03 -2.72
N ASN A 273 -15.48 1.91 -2.57
CA ASN A 273 -16.08 0.59 -2.75
C ASN A 273 -17.17 0.31 -1.70
N ASP A 274 -16.92 0.65 -0.44
CA ASP A 274 -17.86 0.48 0.67
C ASP A 274 -19.15 1.29 0.45
N TRP A 275 -19.02 2.54 0.00
CA TRP A 275 -20.17 3.38 -0.40
C TRP A 275 -21.00 2.75 -1.52
N MET A 276 -20.35 2.23 -2.55
CA MET A 276 -21.04 1.60 -3.67
C MET A 276 -21.79 0.32 -3.25
N ILE A 277 -21.22 -0.48 -2.35
CA ILE A 277 -21.87 -1.68 -1.80
C ILE A 277 -23.17 -1.31 -1.08
N HIS A 278 -23.13 -0.27 -0.24
CA HIS A 278 -24.24 0.10 0.63
C HIS A 278 -25.31 0.98 -0.05
N LYS A 279 -24.91 1.97 -0.84
CA LYS A 279 -25.87 2.84 -1.54
C LYS A 279 -26.41 2.20 -2.81
N ASN A 280 -25.63 1.34 -3.47
CA ASN A 280 -25.91 0.76 -4.78
C ASN A 280 -26.50 1.84 -5.74
N PRO A 281 -25.77 2.93 -5.97
CA PRO A 281 -26.22 4.03 -6.81
C PRO A 281 -26.46 3.51 -8.23
N SER A 282 -27.68 3.67 -8.74
CA SER A 282 -28.02 3.35 -10.12
C SER A 282 -28.79 4.51 -10.73
N PRO A 283 -28.67 4.74 -12.05
CA PRO A 283 -29.39 5.81 -12.75
C PRO A 283 -30.91 5.77 -12.48
N GLU A 284 -31.49 4.58 -12.41
CA GLU A 284 -32.94 4.37 -12.23
C GLU A 284 -33.46 4.75 -10.83
N ARG A 285 -32.65 4.59 -9.77
CA ARG A 285 -33.10 4.85 -8.39
C ARG A 285 -33.25 6.34 -8.08
N GLN A 286 -32.52 7.22 -8.78
CA GLN A 286 -32.63 8.66 -8.60
C GLN A 286 -33.69 9.34 -9.48
N VAL A 287 -34.12 8.74 -10.61
CA VAL A 287 -35.31 9.25 -11.34
C VAL A 287 -36.56 9.25 -10.44
N LYS A 288 -36.64 8.33 -9.46
CA LYS A 288 -37.69 8.32 -8.44
C LYS A 288 -37.49 9.36 -7.32
N GLN A 289 -36.26 9.78 -7.04
CA GLN A 289 -35.98 10.80 -6.01
C GLN A 289 -36.08 12.23 -6.55
N ARG A 290 -35.73 12.47 -7.83
CA ARG A 290 -35.92 13.78 -8.50
C ARG A 290 -37.36 14.08 -8.90
N ARG A 291 -38.27 13.10 -8.83
CA ARG A 291 -39.73 13.24 -9.11
C ARG A 291 -40.58 13.44 -7.84
N ARG A 292 -39.96 13.76 -6.70
CA ARG A 292 -40.66 14.11 -5.47
C ARG A 292 -40.31 15.53 -5.05
#